data_AF-W9BFU6-F1
#
_entry.id   AF-W9BFU6-F1
#
_cell.length_a   1.000
_cell.length_b   1.000
_cell.length_c   1.000
_cell.angle_alpha   90.00
_cell.angle_beta   90.00
_cell.angle_gamma   90.00
#
_symmetry.space_group_name_H-M   'P 1'
#
loop_
_entity.id
_entity.type
_entity.pdbx_description
1 polymer ?
#
loop_
_entity_poly.entity_id
_entity_poly.type
_entity_poly.pdbx_seq_one_letter_code
_entity_poly.pdbx_strand_id
1 'polypeptide(L)' 'MSAPILDDLTADCAAHGLASVYSRGIGHSTASCTCGWHGPRRRLRAVAAQDAWTHCIQQRCEVSVPLVFRAG' A
#
# COMPACT_ATOMS: atom_id res chain seq x y z
N MET A 1 -18.02 -3.22 33.59
CA MET A 1 -17.17 -4.22 32.93
C MET A 1 -16.88 -3.71 31.53
N SER A 2 -15.80 -2.94 31.39
CA SER A 2 -15.48 -2.18 30.18
C SER A 2 -14.65 -3.01 29.22
N ALA A 3 -14.99 -2.95 27.93
CA ALA A 3 -14.36 -3.69 26.83
C ALA A 3 -12.96 -3.12 26.50
N PRO A 4 -11.85 -3.79 26.83
CA PRO A 4 -10.51 -3.28 26.53
C PRO A 4 -9.97 -3.72 25.15
N ILE A 5 -10.76 -4.47 24.36
CA ILE A 5 -10.24 -5.21 23.20
C ILE A 5 -10.39 -4.42 21.88
N LEU A 6 -11.39 -3.54 21.76
CA LEU A 6 -11.62 -2.80 20.50
C LEU A 6 -10.68 -1.62 20.29
N ASP A 7 -10.24 -0.98 21.38
CA ASP A 7 -9.37 0.21 21.32
C ASP A 7 -7.91 -0.16 20.94
N ASP A 8 -7.46 -1.37 21.29
CA ASP A 8 -6.11 -1.87 20.96
C ASP A 8 -5.97 -2.21 19.46
N LEU A 9 -7.02 -2.79 18.86
CA LEU A 9 -7.07 -3.08 17.42
C LEU A 9 -7.16 -1.81 16.56
N THR A 10 -7.79 -0.75 17.08
CA THR A 10 -7.92 0.53 16.36
C THR A 10 -6.72 1.45 16.57
N ALA A 11 -5.94 1.25 17.64
CA ALA A 11 -4.65 1.91 17.83
C ALA A 11 -3.59 1.41 16.84
N ASP A 12 -3.61 0.12 16.46
CA ASP A 12 -2.78 -0.40 15.35
C ASP A 12 -3.25 0.13 13.98
N CYS A 13 -4.53 0.51 13.83
CA CYS A 13 -5.04 1.21 12.65
C CYS A 13 -4.55 2.66 12.56
N ALA A 14 -4.01 3.23 13.64
CA ALA A 14 -3.51 4.59 13.68
C ALA A 14 -2.09 4.67 13.06
N ALA A 15 -2.08 4.95 11.76
CA ALA A 15 -0.98 5.55 10.99
C ALA A 15 0.13 4.63 10.45
N HIS A 16 -0.21 3.43 9.98
CA HIS A 16 0.59 2.81 8.94
C HIS A 16 0.06 3.24 7.56
N GLY A 17 0.94 3.70 6.66
CA GLY A 17 0.54 4.32 5.40
C GLY A 17 -0.27 3.40 4.47
N LEU A 18 -0.91 4.00 3.47
CA LEU A 18 -1.70 3.30 2.47
C LEU A 18 -0.92 3.17 1.15
N ALA A 19 -0.59 1.95 0.76
CA ALA A 19 0.10 1.62 -0.47
C ALA A 19 -0.87 1.50 -1.66
N SER A 20 -0.48 2.09 -2.78
CA SER A 20 -1.21 2.06 -4.06
C SER A 20 -0.25 1.91 -5.22
N VAL A 21 -0.71 1.34 -6.32
CA VAL A 21 0.04 1.19 -7.57
C VAL A 21 -0.60 2.05 -8.64
N TYR A 22 0.21 2.92 -9.25
CA TYR A 22 -0.20 3.72 -10.40
C TYR A 22 0.40 3.15 -11.68
N SER A 23 -0.44 2.79 -12.64
CA SER A 23 -0.07 2.30 -13.96
C SER A 23 -0.26 3.41 -15.00
N ARG A 24 0.82 4.02 -15.50
CA ARG A 24 0.80 5.14 -16.48
C ARG A 24 1.02 4.66 -17.93
N GLY A 25 0.37 3.56 -18.32
CA GLY A 25 0.59 2.90 -19.62
C GLY A 25 1.58 1.72 -19.57
N ILE A 26 1.92 1.18 -20.75
CA ILE A 26 2.79 -0.01 -20.86
C ILE A 26 4.18 0.31 -20.30
N GLY A 27 4.67 -0.54 -19.40
CA GLY A 27 6.03 -0.44 -18.91
C GLY A 27 6.24 0.53 -17.73
N HIS A 28 5.16 1.14 -17.22
CA HIS A 28 5.23 2.34 -16.39
C HIS A 28 4.35 2.26 -15.14
N SER A 29 4.55 1.19 -14.37
CA SER A 29 3.84 0.96 -13.10
C SER A 29 4.74 1.25 -11.91
N THR A 30 4.24 1.98 -10.91
CA THR A 30 4.99 2.32 -9.69
C THR A 30 4.09 2.19 -8.47
N ALA A 31 4.61 1.57 -7.42
CA ALA A 31 3.97 1.57 -6.10
C ALA A 31 4.39 2.80 -5.29
N SER A 32 3.47 3.34 -4.49
CA SER A 32 3.74 4.42 -3.54
C SER A 32 2.88 4.24 -2.31
N CYS A 33 3.37 4.70 -1.16
CA CYS A 33 2.66 4.64 0.10
C CYS A 33 2.53 6.04 0.72
N THR A 34 1.42 6.32 1.40
CA THR A 34 1.23 7.60 2.11
C THR A 34 2.20 7.79 3.28
N CYS A 35 2.96 6.74 3.68
CA CYS A 35 4.07 6.85 4.62
C CYS A 35 5.34 7.51 4.02
N GLY A 36 5.32 7.87 2.73
CA GLY A 36 6.42 8.51 2.02
C GLY A 36 7.31 7.56 1.22
N TRP A 37 7.04 6.25 1.24
CA TRP A 37 7.77 5.28 0.43
C TRP A 37 7.34 5.32 -1.05
N HIS A 38 8.33 5.23 -1.94
CA HIS A 38 8.14 5.10 -3.38
C HIS A 38 8.94 3.91 -3.92
N GLY A 39 8.23 2.98 -4.57
CA GLY A 39 8.84 1.83 -5.22
C GLY A 39 9.51 2.17 -6.56
N PRO A 40 10.36 1.28 -7.09
CA PRO A 40 10.95 1.44 -8.41
C PRO A 40 9.89 1.39 -9.52
N ARG A 41 10.22 1.99 -10.67
CA ARG A 41 9.38 1.87 -11.88
C ARG A 41 9.49 0.45 -12.44
N ARG A 42 8.37 -0.24 -12.54
CA ARG A 42 8.26 -1.61 -13.06
C ARG A 42 7.58 -1.64 -14.41
N ARG A 43 7.99 -2.60 -15.24
CA ARG A 43 7.33 -2.84 -16.53
C ARG A 43 5.94 -3.46 -16.37
N LEU A 44 5.80 -4.35 -15.40
CA LEU A 44 4.58 -5.10 -15.13
C LEU A 44 3.88 -4.54 -13.88
N ARG A 45 2.58 -4.31 -13.98
CA ARG A 45 1.73 -3.94 -12.83
C ARG A 45 1.80 -4.97 -11.68
N ALA A 46 1.98 -6.25 -12.02
CA ALA A 46 2.07 -7.33 -11.04
C ALA A 46 3.32 -7.19 -10.15
N VAL A 47 4.46 -6.81 -10.73
CA VAL A 47 5.70 -6.60 -9.95
C VAL A 47 5.57 -5.36 -9.08
N ALA A 48 4.97 -4.28 -9.57
CA ALA A 48 4.70 -3.10 -8.74
C ALA A 48 3.73 -3.44 -7.59
N ALA A 49 2.73 -4.28 -7.82
CA ALA A 49 1.85 -4.76 -6.75
C ALA A 49 2.61 -5.61 -5.72
N GLN A 50 3.56 -6.45 -6.16
CA GLN A 50 4.43 -7.20 -5.25
C GLN A 50 5.30 -6.27 -4.40
N ASP A 51 5.84 -5.20 -4.98
CA ASP A 51 6.61 -4.19 -4.23
C ASP A 51 5.72 -3.56 -3.13
N ALA A 52 4.46 -3.22 -3.46
CA ALA A 52 3.50 -2.68 -2.49
C ALA A 52 3.20 -3.65 -1.33
N TRP A 53 2.90 -4.92 -1.64
CA TRP A 53 2.68 -5.94 -0.62
C TRP A 53 3.91 -6.17 0.27
N THR A 54 5.09 -6.22 -0.34
CA THR A 54 6.36 -6.39 0.39
C THR A 54 6.57 -5.22 1.37
N HIS A 55 6.33 -4.00 0.91
CA HIS A 55 6.39 -2.81 1.76
C HIS A 55 5.38 -2.87 2.92
N CYS A 56 4.13 -3.22 2.64
CA CYS A 56 3.09 -3.40 3.65
C CYS A 56 3.48 -4.39 4.74
N ILE A 57 4.01 -5.56 4.35
CA ILE A 57 4.48 -6.57 5.31
C ILE A 57 5.63 -6.04 6.18
N GLN A 58 6.57 -5.29 5.59
CA GLN A 58 7.75 -4.79 6.31
C GLN A 58 7.46 -3.60 7.22
N GLN A 59 6.57 -2.70 6.79
CA GLN A 59 6.30 -1.41 7.45
C GLN A 59 4.94 -1.37 8.14
N ARG A 60 4.25 -2.51 8.18
CA ARG A 60 2.87 -2.68 8.68
C ARG A 60 1.85 -1.76 8.01
N CYS A 61 2.17 -1.24 6.82
CA CYS A 61 1.30 -0.44 5.97
C CYS A 61 0.17 -1.29 5.36
N GLU A 62 -0.90 -0.65 4.93
CA GLU A 62 -2.04 -1.32 4.30
C GLU A 62 -2.03 -1.14 2.78
N VAL A 63 -2.70 -2.03 2.06
CA VAL A 63 -2.95 -1.85 0.63
C VAL A 63 -4.28 -1.14 0.41
N SER A 64 -4.30 -0.21 -0.55
CA SER A 64 -5.54 0.39 -1.04
C SER A 64 -6.44 -0.62 -1.75
N VAL A 65 -7.74 -0.32 -1.78
CA VAL A 65 -8.73 -1.05 -2.57
C VAL A 65 -9.40 -0.06 -3.53
N PRO A 66 -9.21 -0.21 -4.86
CA PRO A 66 -8.34 -1.19 -5.52
C PRO A 66 -6.85 -0.88 -5.31
N LEU A 67 -5.99 -1.90 -5.29
CA LEU A 67 -4.53 -1.70 -5.17
C LEU A 67 -3.94 -1.02 -6.42
N VAL A 68 -4.51 -1.28 -7.60
CA VAL A 68 -3.96 -0.81 -8.88
C VAL A 68 -4.91 0.19 -9.53
N PHE A 69 -4.43 1.42 -9.69
CA PHE A 69 -5.09 2.50 -10.41
C PHE A 69 -4.45 2.67 -11.79
N ARG A 70 -5.28 2.85 -12.82
CA ARG A 70 -4.81 3.28 -14.14
C ARG A 70 -4.74 4.81 -14.15
N ALA A 71 -3.56 5.37 -14.42
CA ALA A 71 -3.47 6.76 -14.81
C ALA A 71 -3.79 6.82 -16.31
N GLY A 72 -4.83 7.59 -16.66
CA GLY A 72 -5.21 7.87 -18.05
C GLY A 72 -4.14 8.63 -18.80
#